data_AF-A0AAW2Q3I4-F1
#
_entry.id   AF-A0AAW2Q3I4-F1
#
_cell.length_a   1.000
_cell.length_b   1.000
_cell.length_c   1.000
_cell.angle_alpha   90.00
_cell.angle_beta   90.00
_cell.angle_gamma   90.00
#
_symmetry.space_group_name_H-M   'P 1'
#
loop_
_entity.id
_entity.type
_entity.pdbx_description
1 polymer ?
#
loop_
_entity_poly.entity_id
_entity_poly.type
_entity_poly.pdbx_seq_one_letter_code
_entity_poly.pdbx_strand_id
1 'polypeptide(L)'
;MVKRNAARNSILAITKTDGSIITSVLDIAQEFVDFYASLLGTEDQTLPVDDGVFHWGPSLTSELASNLCRAVILAEVKTAVFQISDNKVPGLDGYTSCFFKKAWNIVGDLVCRAVMDFFRSGADVTAAQPHHYCPCAQI
;
A
#
# COMPACT_ATOMS: atom_id res chain seq x y z
N MET A 1 14.66 -2.03 23.01
CA MET A 1 13.24 -1.73 23.30
C MET A 1 12.31 -2.28 22.20
N VAL A 2 12.57 -3.51 21.69
CA VAL A 2 11.80 -4.13 20.59
C VAL A 2 10.84 -5.21 21.11
N LYS A 3 11.27 -5.94 22.16
CA LYS A 3 10.54 -7.06 22.75
C LYS A 3 9.17 -6.69 23.37
N ARG A 4 8.98 -5.42 23.76
CA ARG A 4 7.76 -4.94 24.44
C ARG A 4 6.64 -4.55 23.47
N ASN A 5 6.95 -4.28 22.21
CA ASN A 5 5.96 -3.91 21.19
C ASN A 5 5.35 -5.13 20.50
N ALA A 6 6.10 -6.22 20.32
CA ALA A 6 5.58 -7.46 19.74
C ALA A 6 4.39 -8.04 20.53
N ALA A 7 4.45 -8.01 21.85
CA ALA A 7 3.36 -8.48 22.72
C ALA A 7 2.13 -7.55 22.75
N ARG A 8 2.25 -6.28 22.35
CA ARG A 8 1.12 -5.34 22.26
C ARG A 8 0.40 -5.40 20.91
N ASN A 9 1.08 -5.87 19.87
CA ASN A 9 0.52 -6.00 18.52
C ASN A 9 0.15 -7.44 18.14
N SER A 10 0.19 -8.37 19.11
CA SER A 10 -0.23 -9.77 18.91
C SER A 10 -1.65 -9.98 19.43
N ILE A 11 -2.52 -10.53 18.58
CA ILE A 11 -3.83 -11.00 19.01
C ILE A 11 -3.64 -12.36 19.67
N LEU A 12 -3.95 -12.46 20.97
CA LEU A 12 -3.73 -13.66 21.78
C LEU A 12 -4.92 -14.61 21.76
N ALA A 13 -6.12 -14.08 21.53
CA ALA A 13 -7.34 -14.86 21.48
C ALA A 13 -8.40 -14.14 20.65
N ILE A 14 -9.25 -14.91 19.98
CA ILE A 14 -10.43 -14.43 19.26
C ILE A 14 -11.63 -15.27 19.70
N THR A 15 -12.77 -14.62 19.88
CA THR A 15 -14.05 -15.31 20.08
C THR A 15 -14.76 -15.41 18.74
N LYS A 16 -15.06 -16.63 18.29
CA LYS A 16 -15.84 -16.89 17.08
C LYS A 16 -17.31 -16.53 17.27
N THR A 17 -18.05 -16.51 16.17
CA THR A 17 -19.51 -16.26 16.16
C THR A 17 -20.32 -17.29 16.93
N ASP A 18 -19.82 -18.53 17.07
CA ASP A 18 -20.41 -19.60 17.87
C ASP A 18 -20.08 -19.50 19.38
N GLY A 19 -19.32 -18.49 19.80
CA GLY A 19 -18.90 -18.28 21.19
C GLY A 19 -17.64 -19.06 21.60
N SER A 20 -17.05 -19.87 20.72
CA SER A 20 -15.79 -20.56 20.99
C SER A 20 -14.60 -19.59 20.98
N ILE A 21 -13.60 -19.87 21.81
CA ILE A 21 -12.38 -19.04 21.91
C ILE A 21 -11.23 -19.80 21.27
N ILE A 22 -10.62 -19.20 20.25
CA ILE A 22 -9.39 -19.67 19.62
C ILE A 22 -8.19 -18.91 20.16
N THR A 23 -7.12 -19.63 20.45
CA THR A 23 -5.86 -19.08 21.03
C THR A 23 -4.63 -19.50 20.25
N SER A 24 -4.75 -20.52 19.39
CA SER A 24 -3.70 -20.94 18.47
C SER A 24 -3.48 -19.88 17.40
N VAL A 25 -2.22 -19.53 17.14
CA VAL A 25 -1.85 -18.53 16.12
C VAL A 25 -2.31 -18.96 14.73
N LEU A 26 -2.25 -20.27 14.42
CA LEU A 26 -2.70 -20.81 13.14
C LEU A 26 -4.22 -20.70 13.00
N ASP A 27 -4.96 -21.04 14.05
CA ASP A 27 -6.43 -21.01 14.04
C ASP A 27 -6.93 -19.55 13.99
N ILE A 28 -6.24 -18.64 14.68
CA ILE A 28 -6.49 -17.20 14.62
C ILE A 28 -6.28 -16.67 13.20
N ALA A 29 -5.17 -17.04 12.55
CA ALA A 29 -4.91 -16.64 11.17
C ALA A 29 -5.97 -17.18 10.21
N GLN A 30 -6.34 -18.46 10.35
CA GLN A 30 -7.34 -19.10 9.51
C GLN A 30 -8.73 -18.45 9.69
N GLU A 31 -9.13 -18.16 10.94
CA GLU A 31 -10.39 -17.47 11.21
C GLU A 31 -10.47 -16.11 10.53
N PHE A 32 -9.38 -15.35 10.50
CA PHE A 32 -9.33 -14.09 9.74
C PHE A 32 -9.51 -14.30 8.24
N VAL A 33 -8.83 -15.31 7.67
CA VAL A 33 -8.95 -15.64 6.25
C VAL A 33 -10.39 -16.02 5.94
N ASP A 34 -10.99 -16.93 6.70
CA ASP A 34 -12.35 -17.41 6.49
C ASP A 34 -13.37 -16.28 6.63
N PHE A 35 -13.22 -15.44 7.65
CA PHE A 35 -14.08 -14.29 7.87
C PHE A 35 -14.01 -13.30 6.69
N TYR A 36 -12.81 -12.90 6.27
CA TYR A 36 -12.67 -11.93 5.19
C TYR A 36 -12.99 -12.52 3.81
N ALA A 37 -12.74 -13.82 3.58
CA ALA A 37 -13.18 -14.50 2.37
C ALA A 37 -14.70 -14.51 2.27
N SER A 38 -15.40 -14.81 3.37
CA SER A 38 -16.86 -14.73 3.43
C SER A 38 -17.37 -13.29 3.25
N LEU A 39 -16.73 -12.31 3.89
CA LEU A 39 -17.12 -10.91 3.83
C LEU A 39 -16.93 -10.28 2.44
N LEU A 40 -15.80 -10.56 1.79
CA LEU A 40 -15.48 -10.04 0.45
C LEU A 40 -16.23 -10.78 -0.65
N GLY A 41 -16.86 -11.91 -0.30
CA GLY A 41 -17.71 -12.70 -1.17
C GLY A 41 -16.99 -13.86 -1.84
N THR A 42 -17.79 -14.69 -2.49
CA THR A 42 -17.35 -15.84 -3.28
C THR A 42 -17.41 -15.51 -4.76
N GLU A 43 -16.71 -16.29 -5.57
CA GLU A 43 -16.86 -16.22 -7.03
C GLU A 43 -18.32 -16.46 -7.41
N ASP A 44 -18.88 -15.53 -8.18
CA ASP A 44 -20.26 -15.60 -8.68
C ASP A 44 -20.28 -15.13 -10.14
N GLN A 45 -21.32 -15.51 -10.89
CA GLN A 45 -21.48 -15.11 -12.28
C GLN A 45 -21.76 -13.61 -12.36
N THR A 46 -20.73 -12.84 -12.70
CA THR A 46 -20.88 -11.42 -12.97
C THR A 46 -21.50 -11.21 -14.35
N LEU A 47 -22.44 -10.27 -14.46
CA LEU A 47 -22.87 -9.77 -15.76
C LEU A 47 -21.67 -9.19 -16.52
N PRO A 48 -21.63 -9.31 -17.86
CA PRO A 48 -20.64 -8.61 -18.65
C PRO A 48 -20.70 -7.11 -18.35
N VAL A 49 -19.53 -6.46 -18.28
CA VAL A 49 -19.44 -5.01 -18.08
C VAL A 49 -20.15 -4.33 -19.25
N ASP A 50 -21.15 -3.50 -18.96
CA ASP A 50 -21.79 -2.64 -19.95
C ASP A 50 -20.89 -1.42 -20.18
N ASP A 51 -20.19 -1.38 -21.31
CA ASP A 51 -19.36 -0.24 -21.71
C ASP A 51 -20.16 1.07 -21.80
N GLY A 52 -21.49 1.00 -21.95
CA GLY A 52 -22.38 2.16 -21.90
C GLY A 52 -22.31 2.92 -20.58
N VAL A 53 -21.95 2.27 -19.47
CA VAL A 53 -21.87 2.86 -18.13
C VAL A 53 -20.88 4.03 -18.06
N PHE A 54 -19.79 3.97 -18.84
CA PHE A 54 -18.76 5.02 -18.85
C PHE A 54 -19.28 6.33 -19.42
N HIS A 55 -20.35 6.29 -20.23
CA HIS A 55 -20.98 7.46 -20.82
C HIS A 55 -22.05 8.11 -19.92
N TRP A 56 -22.45 7.44 -18.83
CA TRP A 56 -23.53 7.93 -17.96
C TRP A 56 -23.07 8.99 -16.95
N GLY A 57 -21.74 9.19 -16.83
CA GLY A 57 -21.13 10.15 -15.91
C GLY A 57 -20.34 11.25 -16.61
N PRO A 58 -19.93 12.29 -15.87
CA PRO A 58 -18.99 13.29 -16.36
C PRO A 58 -17.70 12.62 -16.84
N SER A 59 -17.36 12.86 -18.11
CA SER A 59 -16.07 12.42 -18.67
C SER A 59 -15.01 13.50 -18.46
N LEU A 60 -13.75 13.07 -18.36
CA LEU A 60 -12.62 13.99 -18.28
C LEU A 60 -12.57 14.87 -19.54
N THR A 61 -12.27 16.16 -19.37
CA THR A 61 -11.94 17.00 -20.51
C THR A 61 -10.61 16.55 -21.12
N SER A 62 -10.41 16.82 -22.40
CA SER A 62 -9.14 16.52 -23.09
C SER A 62 -7.93 17.12 -22.35
N GLU A 63 -8.10 18.32 -21.80
CA GLU A 63 -7.08 18.99 -20.99
C GLU A 63 -6.76 18.23 -19.69
N LEU A 64 -7.79 17.79 -18.97
CA LEU A 64 -7.61 17.03 -17.74
C LEU A 64 -6.98 15.66 -18.00
N ALA A 65 -7.39 14.98 -19.08
CA ALA A 65 -6.77 13.74 -19.53
C ALA A 65 -5.28 13.95 -19.85
N SER A 66 -4.94 15.00 -20.60
CA SER A 66 -3.55 15.35 -20.89
C SER A 66 -2.75 15.65 -19.62
N ASN A 67 -3.36 16.29 -18.62
CA ASN A 67 -2.72 16.57 -17.33
C ASN A 67 -2.51 15.32 -16.47
N LEU A 68 -3.32 14.28 -16.63
CA LEU A 68 -3.12 13.00 -15.94
C LEU A 68 -2.04 12.14 -16.61
N CYS A 69 -1.88 12.27 -17.93
CA CYS A 69 -0.90 11.51 -18.70
C CYS A 69 0.48 12.17 -18.80
N ARG A 70 0.64 13.41 -18.31
CA ARG A 70 1.94 14.09 -18.37
C ARG A 70 2.93 13.50 -17.37
N ALA A 71 4.21 13.76 -17.62
CA ALA A 71 5.26 13.41 -16.67
C ALA A 71 5.06 14.10 -15.31
N VAL A 72 5.29 13.36 -14.24
CA VAL A 72 5.36 13.88 -12.87
C VAL A 72 6.51 14.89 -12.77
N ILE A 73 6.33 15.96 -11.99
CA ILE A 73 7.36 16.95 -11.72
C ILE A 73 7.80 16.93 -10.25
N LEU A 74 9.03 17.41 -9.98
CA LEU A 74 9.62 17.45 -8.63
C LEU A 74 8.74 18.17 -7.61
N ALA A 75 8.05 19.24 -8.05
CA ALA A 75 7.15 20.00 -7.19
C ALA A 75 5.94 19.19 -6.72
N GLU A 76 5.43 18.29 -7.56
CA GLU A 76 4.32 17.38 -7.22
C GLU A 76 4.78 16.37 -6.19
N VAL A 77 5.97 15.79 -6.38
CA VAL A 77 6.55 14.83 -5.41
C VAL A 77 6.68 15.48 -4.04
N LYS A 78 7.27 16.67 -3.98
CA LYS A 78 7.40 17.42 -2.71
C LYS A 78 6.03 17.71 -2.10
N THR A 79 5.09 18.21 -2.90
CA THR A 79 3.75 18.57 -2.42
C THR A 79 3.04 17.35 -1.83
N ALA A 80 3.07 16.21 -2.55
CA ALA A 80 2.48 14.97 -2.11
C ALA A 80 3.08 14.48 -0.78
N VAL A 81 4.41 14.47 -0.64
CA VAL A 81 5.09 14.09 0.61
C VAL A 81 4.69 15.01 1.76
N PHE A 82 4.56 16.31 1.51
CA PHE A 82 4.21 17.29 2.54
C PHE A 82 2.73 17.24 2.95
N GLN A 83 1.84 16.75 2.09
CA GLN A 83 0.42 16.53 2.39
C GLN A 83 0.16 15.33 3.32
N ILE A 84 1.10 14.37 3.41
CA ILE A 84 0.94 13.20 4.30
C ILE A 84 1.02 13.65 5.76
N SER A 85 -0.02 13.43 6.56
CA SER A 85 0.00 13.77 8.00
C SER A 85 1.22 13.21 8.73
N ASP A 86 1.85 14.02 9.59
CA ASP A 86 3.06 13.66 10.36
C ASP A 86 2.85 12.47 11.31
N ASN A 87 1.61 12.29 11.76
CA ASN A 87 1.19 11.25 12.71
C ASN A 87 0.67 9.98 11.99
N LYS A 88 0.90 9.84 10.67
CA LYS A 88 0.65 8.57 9.99
C LYS A 88 1.51 7.48 10.60
N VAL A 89 0.95 6.28 10.65
CA VAL A 89 1.63 5.07 11.14
C VAL A 89 2.94 4.91 10.36
N PRO A 90 4.08 4.70 11.06
CA PRO A 90 5.36 4.50 10.40
C PRO A 90 5.35 3.25 9.52
N GLY A 91 6.20 3.25 8.49
CA GLY A 91 6.42 2.06 7.68
C GLY A 91 7.10 0.93 8.48
N LEU A 92 7.35 -0.20 7.82
CA LEU A 92 8.15 -1.29 8.39
C LEU A 92 9.58 -0.86 8.79
N ASP A 93 10.05 0.25 8.22
CA ASP A 93 11.31 0.92 8.52
C ASP A 93 11.30 1.73 9.83
N GLY A 94 10.12 1.97 10.41
CA GLY A 94 9.96 2.75 11.63
C GLY A 94 9.99 4.27 11.43
N TYR A 95 10.05 4.77 10.19
CA TYR A 95 10.03 6.21 9.90
C TYR A 95 8.63 6.69 9.53
N THR A 96 8.26 7.88 9.99
CA THR A 96 7.02 8.56 9.56
C THR A 96 7.32 9.60 8.48
N SER A 97 6.27 10.11 7.83
CA SER A 97 6.38 11.24 6.89
C SER A 97 7.09 12.46 7.50
N CYS A 98 6.97 12.67 8.83
CA CYS A 98 7.62 13.76 9.55
C CYS A 98 9.15 13.73 9.39
N PHE A 99 9.77 12.54 9.36
CA PHE A 99 11.20 12.39 9.12
C PHE A 99 11.59 12.94 7.74
N PHE A 100 10.91 12.51 6.69
CA PHE A 100 11.20 12.93 5.31
C PHE A 100 10.98 14.44 5.11
N LYS A 101 9.95 15.01 5.75
CA LYS A 101 9.72 16.47 5.71
C LYS A 101 10.82 17.25 6.41
N LYS A 102 11.24 16.82 7.61
CA LYS A 102 12.28 17.48 8.39
C LYS A 102 13.68 17.34 7.77
N ALA A 103 13.97 16.18 7.18
CA ALA A 103 15.24 15.90 6.51
C ALA A 103 15.23 16.22 5.02
N TRP A 104 14.21 16.95 4.51
CA TRP A 104 13.99 17.14 3.07
C TRP A 104 15.19 17.77 2.36
N ASN A 105 15.95 18.63 3.02
CA ASN A 105 17.18 19.22 2.50
C ASN A 105 18.31 18.19 2.26
N ILE A 106 18.23 17.01 2.88
CA ILE A 106 19.21 15.93 2.75
C ILE A 106 18.67 14.83 1.84
N VAL A 107 17.42 14.39 2.08
CA VAL A 107 16.85 13.22 1.38
C VAL A 107 15.95 13.57 0.20
N GLY A 108 15.53 14.83 0.06
CA GLY A 108 14.53 15.25 -0.93
C GLY A 108 14.92 14.93 -2.37
N ASP A 109 16.19 15.13 -2.72
CA ASP A 109 16.70 14.79 -4.06
C ASP A 109 16.66 13.29 -4.34
N LEU A 110 16.98 12.47 -3.34
CA LEU A 110 16.93 11.00 -3.45
C LEU A 110 15.50 10.52 -3.61
N VAL A 111 14.57 11.05 -2.80
CA VAL A 111 13.14 10.75 -2.88
C VAL A 111 12.59 11.13 -4.26
N CYS A 112 12.90 12.33 -4.74
CA CYS A 112 12.48 12.79 -6.05
C CYS A 112 12.99 11.89 -7.17
N ARG A 113 14.28 11.52 -7.18
CA ARG A 113 14.84 10.63 -8.20
C ARG A 113 14.15 9.27 -8.18
N ALA A 114 14.03 8.66 -7.00
CA ALA A 114 13.36 7.36 -6.85
C ALA A 114 11.92 7.38 -7.40
N VAL A 115 11.14 8.41 -7.07
CA VAL A 115 9.77 8.54 -7.56
C VAL A 115 9.73 8.75 -9.08
N MET A 116 10.60 9.61 -9.60
CA MET A 116 10.68 9.87 -11.04
C MET A 116 11.10 8.64 -11.85
N ASP A 117 12.05 7.85 -11.32
CA ASP A 117 12.52 6.61 -11.93
C ASP A 117 11.44 5.54 -11.92
N PHE A 118 10.65 5.45 -10.84
CA PHE A 118 9.48 4.58 -10.77
C PHE A 118 8.45 4.90 -11.87
N PHE A 119 8.07 6.18 -12.03
CA PHE A 119 7.11 6.58 -13.07
C PHE A 119 7.63 6.43 -14.51
N ARG A 120 8.96 6.37 -14.71
CA ARG A 120 9.57 6.18 -16.03
C ARG A 120 9.77 4.72 -16.41
N SER A 121 10.24 3.91 -15.45
CA SER A 121 10.67 2.53 -15.72
C SER A 121 9.64 1.48 -15.30
N GLY A 122 8.67 1.84 -14.45
CA GLY A 122 7.72 0.90 -13.85
C GLY A 122 8.38 -0.11 -12.90
N ALA A 123 9.69 -0.04 -12.69
CA ALA A 123 10.43 -0.94 -11.81
C ALA A 123 10.45 -0.40 -10.38
N ASP A 124 10.18 -1.29 -9.43
CA ASP A 124 10.31 -0.99 -8.00
C ASP A 124 11.78 -0.66 -7.67
N VAL A 125 12.00 0.35 -6.82
CA VAL A 125 13.34 0.85 -6.46
C VAL A 125 14.19 -0.23 -5.77
N THR A 126 13.55 -1.29 -5.28
CA THR A 126 14.16 -2.50 -4.72
C THR A 126 14.88 -3.36 -5.76
N ALA A 127 14.50 -3.31 -7.04
CA ALA A 127 15.13 -4.07 -8.11
C ALA A 127 16.50 -3.51 -8.55
N ALA A 128 16.87 -2.32 -8.07
CA ALA A 128 18.13 -1.65 -8.42
C ALA A 128 19.31 -1.96 -7.46
N GLN A 129 19.15 -2.87 -6.48
CA GLN A 129 20.26 -3.37 -5.66
C GLN A 129 20.83 -4.67 -6.27
N PRO A 130 22.08 -4.71 -6.78
CA PRO A 130 22.61 -5.88 -7.50
C PRO A 130 22.95 -7.10 -6.62
N HIS A 131 22.62 -7.11 -5.33
CA HIS A 131 22.98 -8.21 -4.43
C HIS A 131 21.85 -8.49 -3.47
N HIS A 132 20.92 -9.38 -3.87
CA HIS A 132 20.31 -10.46 -3.07
C HIS A 132 19.09 -10.99 -3.84
N TYR A 133 19.34 -11.93 -4.76
CA TYR A 133 18.28 -12.77 -5.32
C TYR A 133 17.67 -13.61 -4.19
N CYS A 134 16.38 -13.40 -3.91
CA CYS A 134 15.57 -14.29 -3.08
C CYS A 134 15.10 -15.46 -3.96
N PRO A 135 15.46 -16.73 -3.67
CA PRO A 135 15.13 -17.87 -4.53
C PRO A 135 13.69 -18.38 -4.40
N CYS A 136 12.79 -17.67 -3.70
CA CYS A 136 11.48 -18.21 -3.34
C CYS A 136 10.34 -17.94 -4.34
N ALA A 137 10.59 -17.23 -5.44
CA ALA A 137 9.54 -16.81 -6.38
C ALA A 137 9.30 -17.76 -7.57
N GLN A 138 9.39 -19.07 -7.35
CA GLN A 138 8.88 -20.07 -8.29
C GLN A 138 8.23 -21.23 -7.55
N ILE A 139 7.00 -21.02 -7.08
CA ILE A 139 5.91 -22.02 -7.08
C ILE A 139 4.61 -21.23 -7.32
#